data_AF-A0A2D4Q4Z0-F1
#
_entry.id   AF-A0A2D4Q4Z0-F1
#
_cell.length_a   1.000
_cell.length_b   1.000
_cell.length_c   1.000
_cell.angle_alpha   90.00
_cell.angle_beta   90.00
_cell.angle_gamma   90.00
#
_symmetry.space_group_name_H-M   'P 1'
#
loop_
_entity.id
_entity.type
_entity.pdbx_description
1 polymer ?
#
loop_
_entity_poly.entity_id
_entity_poly.type
_entity_poly.pdbx_seq_one_letter_code
_entity_poly.pdbx_strand_id
1 'polypeptide(L)'
;MGGFIKVWRVAAKEEIWSFEVGDLEWTEWHPQFPVLLAGTADGNCWMWKIPSGECKTFQGPNCPATCGCVLPDGRRVVVGYEDGTVRIWDLKQGNSLHVLKGNEGHQGPLTCVACQADKFCNWKGGVRFQGRG
;
A
#
# COMPACT_ATOMS: atom_id res chain seq x y z
N MET A 1 -6.60 16.89 -7.21
CA MET A 1 -5.88 17.42 -8.38
C MET A 1 -5.48 16.24 -9.27
N GLY A 2 -5.16 16.44 -10.55
CA GLY A 2 -4.71 15.36 -11.43
C GLY A 2 -3.19 15.25 -11.38
N GLY A 3 -2.66 14.04 -11.22
CA GLY A 3 -1.24 13.73 -11.21
C GLY A 3 -0.90 12.62 -12.21
N PHE A 4 0.40 12.40 -12.44
CA PHE A 4 0.87 11.28 -13.24
C PHE A 4 1.88 10.49 -12.43
N ILE A 5 1.76 9.17 -12.46
CA ILE A 5 2.90 8.31 -12.15
C ILE A 5 3.62 8.03 -13.47
N LYS A 6 4.94 8.17 -13.44
CA LYS A 6 5.82 7.76 -14.53
C LYS A 6 6.92 6.86 -14.00
N VAL A 7 7.16 5.76 -14.70
CA VAL A 7 8.24 4.82 -14.42
C VAL A 7 9.23 4.84 -15.56
N TRP A 8 10.51 4.98 -15.20
CA TRP A 8 11.60 5.21 -16.12
C TRP A 8 12.66 4.13 -16.00
N ARG A 9 13.29 3.78 -17.12
CA ARG A 9 14.54 3.01 -17.12
C ARG A 9 15.68 3.99 -16.97
N VAL A 10 16.29 4.05 -15.78
CA VAL A 10 17.34 5.03 -15.48
C VAL A 10 18.55 4.90 -16.41
N ALA A 11 18.98 3.66 -16.71
CA ALA A 11 20.15 3.41 -17.55
C ALA A 11 19.99 3.92 -19.00
N ALA A 12 18.78 3.81 -19.56
CA ALA A 12 18.49 4.20 -20.94
C ALA A 12 17.82 5.58 -21.04
N LYS A 13 17.45 6.21 -19.90
CA LYS A 13 16.70 7.46 -19.82
C LYS A 13 15.40 7.46 -20.63
N GLU A 14 14.74 6.30 -20.70
CA GLU A 14 13.47 6.10 -21.41
C GLU A 14 12.30 5.95 -20.42
N GLU A 15 11.14 6.48 -20.79
CA GLU A 15 9.88 6.24 -20.10
C GLU A 15 9.41 4.82 -20.45
N ILE A 16 9.20 3.99 -19.43
CA ILE A 16 8.71 2.61 -19.60
C ILE A 16 7.18 2.57 -19.52
N TRP A 17 6.62 3.38 -18.63
CA TRP A 17 5.20 3.35 -18.31
C TRP A 17 4.75 4.67 -17.70
N SER A 18 3.54 5.11 -18.03
CA SER A 18 2.88 6.24 -17.39
C SER A 18 1.39 5.98 -17.20
N PHE A 19 0.84 6.61 -16.18
CA PHE A 19 -0.57 6.48 -15.83
C PHE A 19 -1.08 7.75 -15.15
N GLU A 20 -2.24 8.21 -15.60
CA GLU A 20 -2.92 9.37 -15.04
C GLU A 20 -3.70 8.96 -13.79
N VAL A 21 -3.40 9.60 -12.66
CA VAL A 21 -3.99 9.30 -11.36
C VAL A 21 -4.56 10.57 -10.74
N GLY A 22 -5.51 10.39 -9.82
CA GLY A 22 -5.89 11.47 -8.90
C GLY A 22 -4.85 11.66 -7.79
N ASP A 23 -5.31 12.21 -6.67
CA ASP A 23 -4.45 12.40 -5.50
C ASP A 23 -4.09 11.05 -4.86
N LEU A 24 -2.79 10.76 -4.86
CA LEU A 24 -2.20 9.59 -4.21
C LEU A 24 -1.51 10.04 -2.92
N GLU A 25 -1.73 9.27 -1.85
CA GLU A 25 -1.18 9.56 -0.52
C GLU A 25 0.19 8.90 -0.32
N TRP A 26 0.39 7.71 -0.90
CA TRP A 26 1.65 6.97 -0.84
C TRP A 26 1.82 6.06 -2.05
N THR A 27 3.08 5.68 -2.30
CA THR A 27 3.46 4.70 -3.32
C THR A 27 4.54 3.79 -2.79
N GLU A 28 4.53 2.51 -3.20
CA GLU A 28 5.51 1.52 -2.76
C GLU A 28 5.72 0.46 -3.84
N TRP A 29 6.99 0.13 -4.11
CA TRP A 29 7.34 -0.98 -4.99
C TRP A 29 7.30 -2.29 -4.23
N HIS A 30 6.72 -3.31 -4.86
CA HIS A 30 6.80 -4.67 -4.35
C HIS A 30 8.26 -5.15 -4.35
N PRO A 31 8.76 -5.77 -3.25
CA PRO A 31 10.19 -6.08 -3.10
C PRO A 31 10.69 -7.19 -4.03
N GLN A 32 9.80 -8.03 -4.57
CA GLN A 32 10.18 -9.22 -5.36
C GLN A 32 9.69 -9.19 -6.81
N PHE A 33 8.72 -8.32 -7.14
CA PHE A 33 8.04 -8.34 -8.44
C PHE A 33 7.92 -6.92 -8.96
N PRO A 34 7.87 -6.69 -10.29
CA PRO A 34 7.73 -5.36 -10.88
C PRO A 34 6.27 -4.89 -10.75
N VAL A 35 5.84 -4.71 -9.51
CA VAL A 35 4.49 -4.29 -9.13
C VAL A 35 4.61 -3.03 -8.30
N LEU A 36 3.86 -2.01 -8.68
CA LEU A 36 3.74 -0.76 -7.93
C LEU A 36 2.40 -0.75 -7.20
N LEU A 37 2.42 -0.36 -5.93
CA LEU A 37 1.25 -0.15 -5.10
C LEU A 37 1.11 1.34 -4.80
N ALA A 38 -0.13 1.82 -4.68
CA ALA A 38 -0.42 3.16 -4.20
C ALA A 38 -1.73 3.20 -3.43
N GLY A 39 -1.85 4.16 -2.51
CA GLY A 39 -3.11 4.50 -1.85
C GLY A 39 -3.64 5.85 -2.31
N THR A 40 -4.97 5.98 -2.36
CA THR A 40 -5.66 7.20 -2.78
C THR A 40 -6.32 7.92 -1.60
N ALA A 41 -6.61 9.21 -1.78
CA ALA A 41 -7.41 10.00 -0.83
C ALA A 41 -8.85 9.45 -0.67
N ASP A 42 -9.39 8.77 -1.67
CA ASP A 42 -10.70 8.09 -1.57
C ASP A 42 -10.64 6.77 -0.78
N GLY A 43 -9.45 6.35 -0.35
CA GLY A 43 -9.25 5.09 0.39
C GLY A 43 -9.04 3.86 -0.46
N ASN A 44 -9.04 3.99 -1.77
CA ASN A 44 -8.72 2.87 -2.64
C ASN A 44 -7.22 2.62 -2.64
N CYS A 45 -6.83 1.37 -2.88
CA CYS A 45 -5.45 1.03 -3.15
C CYS A 45 -5.33 0.42 -4.53
N TRP A 46 -4.35 0.87 -5.28
CA TRP A 46 -4.12 0.45 -6.65
C TRP A 46 -2.85 -0.38 -6.70
N MET A 47 -2.87 -1.39 -7.57
CA MET A 47 -1.75 -2.27 -7.83
C MET A 47 -1.55 -2.39 -9.33
N TRP A 48 -0.41 -1.92 -9.82
CA TRP A 48 -0.06 -2.00 -11.24
C TRP A 48 1.09 -2.97 -11.45
N LYS A 49 0.93 -3.88 -12.41
CA LYS A 49 2.04 -4.68 -12.92
C LYS A 49 2.70 -3.92 -14.07
N ILE A 50 4.01 -3.74 -13.99
CA ILE A 50 4.78 -2.91 -14.93
C ILE A 50 5.74 -3.82 -15.69
N PRO A 51 5.87 -3.67 -17.02
CA PRO A 51 5.30 -2.62 -17.86
C PRO A 51 3.91 -2.92 -18.44
N SER A 52 3.31 -4.08 -18.15
CA SER A 52 2.07 -4.50 -18.81
C SER A 52 0.88 -3.56 -18.56
N GLY A 53 0.92 -2.77 -17.49
CA GLY A 53 -0.15 -1.83 -17.12
C GLY A 53 -1.39 -2.51 -16.54
N GLU A 54 -1.34 -3.81 -16.27
CA GLU A 54 -2.44 -4.54 -15.63
C GLU A 54 -2.69 -3.93 -14.25
N CYS A 55 -3.87 -3.35 -14.05
CA CYS A 55 -4.26 -2.66 -12.83
C CYS A 55 -5.27 -3.49 -12.05
N LYS A 56 -5.07 -3.60 -10.75
CA LYS A 56 -6.03 -4.15 -9.79
C LYS A 56 -6.30 -3.11 -8.72
N THR A 57 -7.57 -2.97 -8.35
CA THR A 57 -8.00 -2.02 -7.31
C THR A 57 -8.53 -2.78 -6.10
N PHE A 58 -8.08 -2.38 -4.92
CA PHE A 58 -8.58 -2.83 -3.63
C PHE A 58 -9.44 -1.71 -3.04
N GLN A 59 -10.74 -1.96 -2.92
CA GLN A 59 -11.69 -0.95 -2.44
C GLN A 59 -11.63 -0.83 -0.92
N GLY A 60 -11.23 0.34 -0.44
CA GLY A 60 -11.13 0.63 0.99
C GLY A 60 -12.41 1.23 1.59
N PRO A 61 -12.33 1.71 2.84
CA PRO A 61 -13.48 2.19 3.60
C PRO A 61 -13.93 3.64 3.27
N ASN A 62 -13.78 4.13 2.04
CA ASN A 62 -14.12 5.52 1.64
C ASN A 62 -13.50 6.59 2.56
N CYS A 63 -12.23 6.40 2.91
CA CYS A 63 -11.47 7.27 3.81
C CYS A 63 -10.00 7.24 3.38
N PRO A 64 -9.25 8.36 3.42
CA PRO A 64 -7.89 8.41 2.89
C PRO A 64 -6.99 7.26 3.35
N ALA A 65 -6.39 6.59 2.37
CA ALA A 65 -5.37 5.57 2.61
C ALA A 65 -4.04 6.27 2.87
N THR A 66 -3.86 6.78 4.08
CA THR A 66 -2.71 7.61 4.49
C THR A 66 -1.33 6.95 4.38
N CYS A 67 -1.24 5.63 4.53
CA CYS A 67 0.04 4.92 4.45
C CYS A 67 -0.14 3.44 4.09
N GLY A 68 0.88 2.82 3.50
CA GLY A 68 0.90 1.39 3.18
C GLY A 68 2.30 0.79 3.26
N CYS A 69 2.37 -0.52 3.53
CA CYS A 69 3.61 -1.31 3.54
C CYS A 69 3.35 -2.72 3.00
N VAL A 70 4.19 -3.20 2.06
CA VAL A 70 4.17 -4.59 1.60
C VAL A 70 4.86 -5.47 2.63
N LEU A 71 4.15 -6.47 3.15
CA LEU A 71 4.73 -7.38 4.10
C LEU A 71 5.95 -8.11 3.52
N PRO A 72 6.95 -8.44 4.36
CA PRO A 72 8.15 -9.16 3.93
C PRO A 72 7.90 -10.48 3.19
N ASP A 73 6.71 -11.07 3.38
CA ASP A 73 6.31 -12.27 2.66
C ASP A 73 5.99 -12.04 1.18
N GLY A 74 5.87 -10.78 0.73
CA GLY A 74 5.54 -10.40 -0.64
C GLY A 74 4.15 -10.86 -1.09
N ARG A 75 3.27 -11.20 -0.17
CA ARG A 75 1.92 -11.71 -0.48
C ARG A 75 0.83 -10.81 0.03
N ARG A 76 1.15 -9.97 1.01
CA ARG A 76 0.18 -9.14 1.72
C ARG A 76 0.64 -7.69 1.75
N VAL A 77 -0.33 -6.79 1.74
CA VAL A 77 -0.09 -5.35 1.98
C VAL A 77 -0.92 -4.91 3.16
N VAL A 78 -0.32 -4.10 4.01
CA VAL A 78 -1.00 -3.45 5.13
C VAL A 78 -1.24 -2.00 4.75
N VAL A 79 -2.47 -1.53 4.91
CA VAL A 79 -2.89 -0.17 4.60
C VAL A 79 -3.49 0.45 5.85
N GLY A 80 -2.98 1.63 6.22
CA GLY A 80 -3.50 2.46 7.29
C GLY A 80 -4.35 3.60 6.74
N TYR A 81 -5.46 3.88 7.41
CA TYR A 81 -6.43 4.88 7.02
C TYR A 81 -6.50 6.04 8.02
N GLU A 82 -7.00 7.18 7.56
CA GLU A 82 -7.18 8.38 8.39
C GLU A 82 -8.19 8.16 9.54
N ASP A 83 -9.15 7.24 9.40
CA ASP A 83 -10.10 6.89 10.46
C ASP A 83 -9.51 5.96 11.54
N GLY A 84 -8.19 5.67 11.47
CA GLY A 84 -7.50 4.75 12.37
C GLY A 84 -7.70 3.28 12.05
N THR A 85 -8.46 2.96 10.99
CA THR A 85 -8.61 1.59 10.49
C THR A 85 -7.28 1.11 9.91
N VAL A 86 -6.94 -0.15 10.14
CA VAL A 86 -5.92 -0.86 9.40
C VAL A 86 -6.57 -1.98 8.61
N ARG A 87 -6.26 -2.10 7.32
CA ARG A 87 -6.65 -3.27 6.52
C ARG A 87 -5.43 -4.03 6.03
N ILE A 88 -5.55 -5.35 6.03
CA ILE A 88 -4.56 -6.26 5.47
C ILE A 88 -5.18 -6.93 4.26
N TRP A 89 -4.55 -6.78 3.11
CA TRP A 89 -5.03 -7.33 1.84
C TRP A 89 -4.12 -8.47 1.37
N ASP A 90 -4.70 -9.51 0.77
CA ASP A 90 -3.96 -10.50 -0.01
C ASP A 90 -3.75 -9.95 -1.43
N LEU A 91 -2.50 -9.77 -1.86
CA LEU A 91 -2.18 -9.19 -3.18
C LEU A 91 -2.61 -10.11 -4.34
N LYS A 92 -2.56 -11.43 -4.15
CA LYS A 92 -2.88 -12.41 -5.19
C LYS A 92 -4.38 -12.53 -5.38
N GLN A 93 -5.11 -12.80 -4.30
CA GLN A 93 -6.56 -12.97 -4.34
C GLN A 93 -7.27 -11.61 -4.47
N GLY A 94 -6.74 -10.58 -3.83
CA GLY A 94 -7.33 -9.23 -3.77
C GLY A 94 -8.45 -9.08 -2.76
N ASN A 95 -8.56 -10.01 -1.82
CA ASN A 95 -9.54 -9.96 -0.76
C ASN A 95 -8.92 -9.30 0.49
N SER A 96 -9.76 -8.59 1.24
CA SER A 96 -9.40 -8.08 2.56
C SER A 96 -9.35 -9.26 3.53
N LEU A 97 -8.17 -9.56 4.08
CA LEU A 97 -7.97 -10.65 5.03
C LEU A 97 -8.40 -10.24 6.44
N HIS A 98 -8.01 -9.03 6.85
CA HIS A 98 -8.28 -8.51 8.19
C HIS A 98 -8.58 -7.01 8.14
N VAL A 99 -9.51 -6.59 9.00
CA VAL A 99 -9.84 -5.19 9.24
C VAL A 99 -9.73 -4.97 10.75
N LEU A 100 -8.79 -4.13 11.17
CA LEU A 100 -8.62 -3.74 12.57
C LEU A 100 -9.23 -2.34 12.72
N LYS A 101 -10.29 -2.22 13.51
CA LYS A 101 -11.04 -0.97 13.72
C LYS A 101 -11.56 -0.90 15.17
N GLY A 102 -11.84 0.30 15.66
CA GLY A 102 -12.38 0.51 17.00
C GLY A 102 -11.33 0.16 18.07
N ASN A 103 -11.72 -0.56 19.12
CA ASN A 103 -10.83 -0.91 20.24
C ASN A 103 -9.61 -1.75 19.82
N GLU A 104 -9.67 -2.41 18.66
CA GLU A 104 -8.58 -3.21 18.09
C GLU A 104 -7.69 -2.42 17.11
N GLY A 105 -8.09 -1.19 16.77
CA GLY A 105 -7.38 -0.30 15.85
C GLY A 105 -6.86 0.97 16.52
N HIS A 106 -6.37 1.91 15.71
CA HIS A 106 -5.98 3.22 16.21
C HIS A 106 -7.22 4.10 16.44
N GLN A 107 -7.19 4.91 17.49
CA GLN A 107 -8.27 5.86 17.82
C GLN A 107 -8.17 7.19 17.05
N GLY A 108 -7.14 7.34 16.23
CA GLY A 108 -6.87 8.55 15.46
C GLY A 108 -6.12 8.24 14.16
N PRO A 109 -5.81 9.26 13.36
CA PRO A 109 -5.22 9.07 12.04
C PRO A 109 -3.90 8.33 12.10
N LEU A 110 -3.81 7.29 11.28
CA LEU A 110 -2.54 6.65 10.98
C LEU A 110 -1.73 7.57 10.08
N THR A 111 -0.48 7.81 10.43
CA THR A 111 0.40 8.67 9.63
C THR A 111 1.51 7.89 8.97
N CYS A 112 1.87 6.74 9.54
CA CYS A 112 2.80 5.83 8.91
C CYS A 112 2.60 4.40 9.41
N VAL A 113 2.99 3.48 8.54
CA VAL A 113 3.10 2.06 8.82
C VAL A 113 4.48 1.61 8.40
N ALA A 114 5.13 0.84 9.26
CA ALA A 114 6.41 0.21 8.97
C ALA A 114 6.27 -1.29 9.15
N CYS A 115 6.68 -2.05 8.14
CA CYS A 115 6.74 -3.50 8.21
C CYS A 115 8.21 -3.92 8.21
N GLN A 116 8.57 -4.78 9.18
CA GLN A 116 9.94 -5.25 9.32
C GLN A 116 10.03 -6.74 8.98
N ALA A 117 11.00 -7.07 8.14
CA ALA A 117 11.43 -8.45 7.94
C ALA A 117 12.36 -8.84 9.09
N ASP A 118 11.82 -9.47 10.13
CA ASP A 118 12.67 -10.01 11.20
C ASP A 118 13.44 -11.22 10.66
N LYS A 119 14.71 -11.01 10.29
CA LYS A 119 15.59 -12.06 9.77
C LYS A 119 16.00 -13.10 10.84
N PHE A 120 15.61 -12.93 12.10
CA PHE A 120 16.25 -13.62 13.24
C PHE A 120 15.33 -14.35 14.24
N CYS A 121 14.01 -14.35 14.09
CA CYS A 121 13.17 -15.19 14.94
C CYS A 121 12.09 -15.90 14.13
N ASN A 122 11.97 -17.21 14.35
CA ASN A 122 10.94 -18.10 13.79
C ASN A 122 9.52 -17.81 14.32
N TRP A 123 9.17 -16.53 14.51
CA TRP A 123 7.81 -16.10 14.82
C TRP A 123 7.52 -14.76 14.15
N LYS A 124 6.65 -14.82 13.12
CA LYS A 124 5.82 -13.76 12.53
C LYS A 124 6.39 -12.32 12.60
N GLY A 125 6.87 -11.82 11.45
CA GLY A 125 7.33 -10.43 11.30
C GLY A 125 6.34 -9.39 11.84
N GLY A 126 6.87 -8.38 12.52
CA GLY A 126 6.11 -7.30 13.12
C GLY A 126 5.67 -6.22 12.13
N VAL A 127 4.47 -5.67 12.36
CA VAL A 127 4.00 -4.44 11.72
C VAL A 127 3.85 -3.40 12.83
N ARG A 128 4.53 -2.27 12.68
CA ARG A 128 4.44 -1.14 13.60
C ARG A 128 3.61 -0.04 12.96
N PHE A 129 2.61 0.43 13.69
CA PHE A 129 1.76 1.54 13.32
C PHE A 129 2.11 2.74 14.19
N GLN A 130 2.12 3.94 13.61
CA GLN A 130 2.23 5.19 14.36
C GLN A 130 1.12 6.14 13.88
N GLY A 131 0.38 6.68 14.84
CA GLY A 131 -0.65 7.71 14.59
C GLY A 131 -0.34 9.00 15.37
N ARG A 132 -1.04 10.09 15.04
CA ARG A 132 -1.03 11.30 15.85
C ARG A 132 -1.88 11.09 17.10
N GLY A 133 -1.32 11.41 18.28
CA GLY A 133 -2.04 11.50 19.56
C GLY A 133 -2.66 12.87 19.76
#